data_AF-A0A024U3K6-F1
#
_entry.id   AF-A0A024U3K6-F1
#
_cell.length_a   1.000
_cell.length_b   1.000
_cell.length_c   1.000
_cell.angle_alpha   90.00
_cell.angle_beta   90.00
_cell.angle_gamma   90.00
#
_symmetry.space_group_name_H-M   'P 1'
#
loop_
_entity.id
_entity.type
_entity.pdbx_description
1 polymer ?
#
loop_
_entity_poly.entity_id
_entity_poly.type
_entity_poly.pdbx_seq_one_letter_code
_entity_poly.pdbx_strand_id
1 'polypeptide(L)'
;MTIWAAWAYVLLPPAVILLILLTIPFPRPVAKGVVRMNEFILNFHIASIPVFSVITGLAFVALAGQTYDLQKRYNYQITGIEKHYEADLQHRATRWRSERNWWISALTFTIYWMLMAFQSMKKQLLLASRRTD
;
A
#
# COMPACT_ATOMS: atom_id res chain seq x y z
N MET A 1 -1.31 3.40 20.48
CA MET A 1 -1.88 2.83 19.24
C MET A 1 -1.09 1.58 18.87
N THR A 2 -1.74 0.52 18.39
CA THR A 2 -0.99 -0.65 17.90
C THR A 2 -0.21 -0.27 16.64
N ILE A 3 0.95 -0.88 16.41
CA ILE A 3 1.77 -0.66 15.19
C ILE A 3 0.93 -0.88 13.93
N TRP A 4 -0.02 -1.81 13.99
CA TRP A 4 -1.01 -2.07 12.94
C TRP A 4 -1.95 -0.88 12.66
N ALA A 5 -2.44 -0.20 13.69
CA ALA A 5 -3.31 0.95 13.53
C ALA A 5 -2.57 2.12 12.87
N ALA A 6 -1.30 2.35 13.22
CA ALA A 6 -0.47 3.33 12.53
C ALA A 6 -0.31 2.98 11.04
N TRP A 7 -0.10 1.71 10.73
CA TRP A 7 0.00 1.22 9.34
C TRP A 7 -1.26 1.49 8.52
N ALA A 8 -2.43 1.12 9.04
CA ALA A 8 -3.69 1.24 8.33
C ALA A 8 -4.22 2.68 8.23
N TYR A 9 -4.06 3.50 9.27
CA TYR A 9 -4.68 4.84 9.33
C TYR A 9 -3.75 5.97 8.91
N VAL A 10 -2.43 5.80 8.96
CA VAL A 10 -1.47 6.85 8.60
C VAL A 10 -0.90 6.64 7.21
N LEU A 11 -0.61 5.39 6.84
CA LEU A 11 0.13 5.08 5.63
C LEU A 11 -0.78 4.93 4.39
N LEU A 12 -1.93 4.29 4.56
CA LEU A 12 -2.85 4.00 3.46
C LEU A 12 -3.58 5.24 2.90
N PRO A 13 -4.18 6.14 3.72
CA PRO A 13 -4.92 7.28 3.19
C PRO A 13 -4.11 8.20 2.25
N PRO A 14 -2.88 8.65 2.59
CA PRO A 14 -2.13 9.50 1.67
C PRO A 14 -1.75 8.77 0.39
N ALA A 15 -1.44 7.48 0.46
CA ALA A 15 -1.11 6.68 -0.72
C ALA A 15 -2.30 6.60 -1.70
N VAL A 16 -3.51 6.37 -1.18
CA VAL A 16 -4.75 6.35 -1.96
C VAL A 16 -5.01 7.72 -2.59
N ILE A 17 -4.90 8.81 -1.82
CA ILE A 17 -5.14 10.17 -2.32
C ILE A 17 -4.16 10.52 -3.45
N LEU A 18 -2.87 10.24 -3.27
CA LEU A 18 -1.85 10.50 -4.28
C LEU A 18 -2.11 9.69 -5.56
N LEU A 19 -2.53 8.42 -5.42
CA LEU A 19 -2.81 7.59 -6.58
C LEU A 19 -4.02 8.10 -7.35
N ILE A 20 -5.09 8.48 -6.65
CA ILE A 20 -6.28 9.08 -7.28
C ILE A 20 -5.93 10.38 -8.01
N LEU A 21 -5.14 11.26 -7.38
CA LEU A 21 -4.69 12.49 -8.02
C LEU A 21 -3.84 12.21 -9.28
N LEU A 22 -3.03 11.15 -9.26
CA LEU A 22 -2.27 10.71 -10.42
C LEU A 22 -3.10 9.99 -11.48
N THR A 23 -4.22 9.36 -11.18
CA THR A 23 -5.02 8.64 -12.18
C THR A 23 -6.04 9.53 -12.87
N ILE A 24 -6.56 10.56 -12.19
CA ILE A 24 -7.55 11.46 -12.77
C ILE A 24 -6.94 12.27 -13.94
N PRO A 25 -7.61 12.33 -15.11
CA PRO A 25 -7.17 13.12 -16.26
C PRO A 25 -7.52 14.60 -16.07
N PHE A 26 -6.73 15.32 -15.27
CA PHE A 26 -6.88 16.76 -15.09
C PHE A 26 -6.45 17.56 -16.32
N PRO A 27 -6.98 18.80 -16.51
CA PRO A 27 -6.48 19.72 -17.53
C PRO A 27 -4.98 20.01 -17.34
N ARG A 28 -4.26 20.21 -18.45
CA ARG A 28 -2.79 20.29 -18.53
C ARG A 28 -2.10 21.11 -17.41
N PRO A 29 -2.55 22.33 -17.02
CA PRO A 29 -1.89 23.09 -15.96
C PRO A 29 -1.99 22.40 -14.58
N VAL A 30 -3.16 21.84 -14.26
CA VAL A 30 -3.40 21.13 -13.00
C VAL A 30 -2.63 19.81 -12.98
N ALA A 31 -2.62 19.06 -14.08
CA ALA A 31 -1.85 17.82 -14.20
C ALA A 31 -0.34 18.04 -13.97
N LYS A 32 0.23 19.12 -14.51
CA LYS A 32 1.64 19.50 -14.26
C LYS A 32 1.89 19.79 -12.78
N GLY A 33 0.95 20.47 -12.12
CA GLY A 33 1.01 20.74 -10.68
C GLY A 33 0.99 19.48 -9.83
N VAL A 34 0.05 18.57 -10.10
CA VAL A 34 -0.07 17.28 -9.41
C VAL A 34 1.20 16.44 -9.58
N VAL A 35 1.74 16.35 -10.80
CA VAL A 35 2.97 15.58 -11.06
C VAL A 35 4.17 16.18 -10.31
N ARG A 36 4.31 17.52 -10.24
CA ARG A 36 5.37 18.18 -9.46
C ARG A 36 5.21 17.97 -7.95
N MET A 37 3.99 18.08 -7.42
CA MET A 37 3.71 17.82 -6.02
C MET A 37 4.06 16.37 -5.66
N ASN A 38 3.64 15.42 -6.49
CA ASN A 38 3.97 14.02 -6.29
C ASN A 38 5.48 13.77 -6.42
N GLU A 39 6.16 14.44 -7.35
CA GLU A 39 7.62 14.37 -7.49
C GLU A 39 8.35 14.86 -6.23
N PHE A 40 7.87 15.95 -5.61
CA PHE A 40 8.42 16.45 -4.36
C PHE A 40 8.26 15.45 -3.21
N ILE A 41 7.08 14.83 -3.09
CA ILE A 41 6.79 13.86 -2.03
C ILE A 41 7.60 12.56 -2.25
N LEU A 42 7.66 12.07 -3.48
CA LEU A 42 8.38 10.84 -3.83
C LEU A 42 9.90 11.00 -3.69
N ASN A 43 10.44 12.18 -4.02
CA ASN A 43 11.86 12.50 -3.87
C ASN A 43 12.18 13.14 -2.51
N PHE A 44 11.30 13.00 -1.51
CA PHE A 44 11.63 13.47 -0.17
C PHE A 44 12.72 12.57 0.44
N HIS A 45 13.87 13.16 0.72
CA HIS A 45 15.02 12.50 1.33
C HIS A 45 15.23 13.03 2.75
N ILE A 46 15.45 12.12 3.70
CA ILE A 46 15.94 12.47 5.03
C ILE A 46 17.42 12.05 5.07
N ALA A 47 18.31 13.02 5.25
CA ALA A 47 19.74 12.87 5.05
C ALA A 47 20.08 12.35 3.64
N SER A 48 20.30 11.05 3.47
CA SER A 48 20.64 10.40 2.19
C SER A 48 19.69 9.26 1.82
N ILE A 49 18.62 9.05 2.59
CA ILE A 49 17.73 7.90 2.41
C ILE A 49 16.42 8.38 1.77
N PRO A 50 16.02 7.83 0.60
CA PRO A 50 14.73 8.13 -0.01
C PRO A 50 13.61 7.56 0.87
N VAL A 51 12.85 8.45 1.50
CA VAL A 51 11.82 8.08 2.49
C VAL A 51 10.76 7.19 1.84
N PHE A 52 10.40 7.47 0.60
CA PHE A 52 9.39 6.70 -0.11
C PHE A 52 9.80 5.25 -0.38
N SER A 53 11.08 5.01 -0.73
CA SER A 53 11.60 3.65 -0.91
C SER A 53 11.63 2.88 0.40
N VAL A 54 11.95 3.55 1.52
CA VAL A 54 11.88 2.95 2.85
C VAL A 54 10.44 2.56 3.19
N ILE A 55 9.49 3.47 2.98
CA ILE A 55 8.06 3.21 3.23
C ILE A 55 7.58 2.02 2.39
N THR A 56 7.95 1.97 1.11
CA THR A 56 7.59 0.87 0.21
C THR A 56 8.23 -0.45 0.64
N GLY A 57 9.49 -0.43 1.08
CA GLY A 57 10.19 -1.59 1.62
C GLY A 57 9.56 -2.11 2.91
N LEU A 58 9.18 -1.21 3.83
CA LEU A 58 8.44 -1.55 5.04
C LEU A 58 7.06 -2.15 4.69
N ALA A 59 6.39 -1.63 3.65
CA ALA A 59 5.13 -2.19 3.18
C ALA A 59 5.27 -3.60 2.61
N PHE A 60 6.37 -3.86 1.91
CA PHE A 60 6.70 -5.20 1.45
C PHE A 60 6.97 -6.15 2.62
N VAL A 61 7.77 -5.73 3.61
CA VAL A 61 8.04 -6.54 4.82
C VAL A 61 6.74 -6.81 5.59
N ALA A 62 5.87 -5.81 5.72
CA ALA A 62 4.56 -5.98 6.35
C ALA A 62 3.69 -6.98 5.59
N LEU A 63 3.65 -6.91 4.25
CA LEU A 63 2.95 -7.87 3.40
C LEU A 63 3.52 -9.29 3.57
N ALA A 64 4.84 -9.45 3.56
CA ALA A 64 5.49 -10.74 3.79
C ALA A 64 5.14 -11.33 5.16
N GLY A 65 5.17 -10.50 6.22
CA GLY A 65 4.77 -10.89 7.57
C GLY A 65 3.30 -11.32 7.64
N GLN A 66 2.39 -10.57 7.02
CA GLN A 66 0.97 -10.97 6.95
C GLN A 66 0.77 -12.25 6.11
N THR A 67 1.57 -12.44 5.06
CA THR A 67 1.50 -13.65 4.21
C THR A 67 1.91 -14.88 5.00
N TYR A 68 2.98 -14.77 5.80
CA TYR A 68 3.42 -15.83 6.70
C TYR A 68 2.39 -16.14 7.80
N ASP A 69 1.83 -15.11 8.46
CA ASP A 69 0.78 -15.29 9.48
C ASP A 69 -0.48 -15.93 8.89
N LEU A 70 -0.89 -15.51 7.70
CA LEU A 70 -2.04 -16.08 6.99
C LEU A 70 -1.79 -17.55 6.61
N GLN A 71 -0.63 -17.85 6.03
CA GLN A 71 -0.25 -19.21 5.67
C GLN A 71 -0.25 -20.15 6.88
N LYS A 72 0.28 -19.69 8.02
CA LYS A 72 0.25 -20.46 9.28
C LYS A 72 -1.18 -20.81 9.71
N ARG A 73 -2.13 -19.88 9.60
CA ARG A 73 -3.54 -20.06 10.01
C ARG A 73 -4.39 -20.87 9.03
N TYR A 74 -3.95 -20.97 7.78
CA TYR A 74 -4.55 -21.87 6.80
C TYR A 74 -4.05 -23.30 6.98
N ASN A 75 -2.77 -23.48 7.28
CA ASN A 75 -2.17 -24.81 7.48
C ASN A 75 -2.52 -25.43 8.84
N TYR A 76 -2.89 -24.62 9.83
CA TYR A 76 -3.31 -25.11 11.14
C TYR A 76 -4.80 -25.52 11.11
N GLN A 77 -5.07 -26.79 10.82
CA GLN A 77 -6.37 -27.42 11.06
C GLN A 77 -6.37 -28.05 12.43
N ILE A 78 -7.17 -27.52 13.35
CA ILE A 78 -7.28 -28.07 14.69
C ILE A 78 -8.32 -29.19 14.66
N THR A 79 -7.84 -30.42 14.71
CA THR A 79 -8.69 -31.62 14.78
C THR A 79 -9.55 -31.57 16.04
N GLY A 80 -10.88 -31.60 15.88
CA GLY A 80 -11.84 -31.64 17.00
C GLY A 80 -12.39 -30.29 17.48
N ILE A 81 -12.00 -29.15 16.89
CA ILE A 81 -12.58 -27.83 17.24
C ILE A 81 -14.08 -27.75 16.96
N GLU A 82 -14.58 -28.52 16.00
CA GLU A 82 -16.01 -28.56 15.65
C GLU A 82 -16.91 -28.96 16.84
N LYS A 83 -16.33 -29.61 17.86
CA LYS A 83 -17.05 -30.00 19.10
C LYS A 83 -17.27 -28.83 20.06
N HIS A 84 -16.55 -27.71 19.91
CA HIS A 84 -16.65 -26.53 20.75
C HIS A 84 -16.96 -25.30 19.90
N TYR A 85 -18.25 -24.96 19.79
CA TYR A 85 -18.76 -23.86 18.96
C TYR A 85 -18.04 -22.52 19.19
N GLU A 86 -17.76 -22.17 20.45
CA GLU A 86 -17.05 -20.92 20.80
C GLU A 86 -15.59 -20.91 20.29
N ALA A 87 -14.92 -22.06 20.31
CA ALA A 87 -13.55 -22.19 19.82
C ALA A 87 -13.49 -22.10 18.29
N ASP A 88 -14.47 -22.69 17.58
CA ASP A 88 -14.59 -22.54 16.12
C ASP A 88 -14.88 -21.09 15.74
N LEU A 89 -15.78 -20.42 16.45
CA LEU A 89 -16.11 -19.02 16.19
C LEU A 89 -14.91 -18.09 16.40
N GLN A 90 -14.16 -18.28 17.49
CA GLN A 90 -12.93 -17.51 17.75
C GLN A 90 -11.86 -17.78 16.70
N HIS A 91 -11.68 -19.03 16.27
CA HIS A 91 -10.72 -19.40 15.24
C HIS A 91 -11.06 -18.77 13.87
N ARG A 92 -12.33 -18.81 13.47
CA ARG A 92 -12.80 -18.12 12.25
C ARG A 92 -12.61 -16.61 12.37
N ALA A 93 -12.91 -16.03 13.53
CA ALA A 93 -12.75 -14.60 13.75
C ALA A 93 -11.28 -14.16 13.73
N THR A 94 -10.34 -14.97 14.23
CA THR A 94 -8.90 -14.65 14.14
C THR A 94 -8.38 -14.82 12.71
N ARG A 95 -8.87 -15.81 11.96
CA ARG A 95 -8.57 -15.96 10.53
C ARG A 95 -9.05 -14.75 9.72
N TRP A 96 -10.31 -14.35 9.88
CA TRP A 96 -10.88 -13.20 9.17
C TRP A 96 -10.12 -11.90 9.44
N ARG A 97 -9.67 -11.70 10.70
CA ARG A 97 -8.82 -10.54 11.04
C ARG A 97 -7.49 -10.57 10.29
N SER A 98 -6.85 -11.73 10.17
CA SER A 98 -5.58 -11.86 9.42
C SER A 98 -5.77 -11.71 7.92
N GLU A 99 -6.87 -12.23 7.34
CA GLU A 99 -7.20 -12.02 5.93
C GLU A 99 -7.39 -10.53 5.63
N ARG A 100 -8.20 -9.84 6.43
CA ARG A 100 -8.40 -8.40 6.30
C ARG A 100 -7.06 -7.66 6.40
N ASN A 101 -6.22 -8.01 7.36
CA ASN A 101 -4.91 -7.38 7.52
C ASN A 101 -3.99 -7.65 6.32
N TRP A 102 -3.99 -8.87 5.80
CA TRP A 102 -3.26 -9.21 4.58
C TRP A 102 -3.71 -8.38 3.39
N TRP A 103 -5.02 -8.24 3.16
CA TRP A 103 -5.56 -7.40 2.09
C TRP A 103 -5.17 -5.93 2.23
N ILE A 104 -5.21 -5.37 3.44
CA ILE A 104 -4.78 -3.98 3.70
C ILE A 104 -3.29 -3.82 3.37
N SER A 105 -2.43 -4.75 3.80
CA SER A 105 -1.00 -4.70 3.50
C SER A 105 -0.71 -4.85 2.00
N ALA A 106 -1.44 -5.76 1.32
CA ALA A 106 -1.30 -5.99 -0.10
C ALA A 106 -1.67 -4.73 -0.90
N LEU A 107 -2.84 -4.15 -0.62
CA LEU A 107 -3.28 -2.90 -1.25
C LEU A 107 -2.30 -1.76 -1.00
N THR A 108 -1.84 -1.60 0.25
CA THR A 108 -0.87 -0.56 0.60
C THR A 108 0.39 -0.71 -0.25
N PHE A 109 1.02 -1.88 -0.23
CA PHE A 109 2.22 -2.14 -1.03
C PHE A 109 2.00 -1.89 -2.53
N THR A 110 0.90 -2.42 -3.08
CA THR A 110 0.57 -2.25 -4.50
C THR A 110 0.37 -0.78 -4.86
N ILE A 111 -0.30 0.02 -4.03
CA ILE A 111 -0.50 1.45 -4.28
C ILE A 111 0.84 2.19 -4.27
N TYR A 112 1.71 1.94 -3.28
CA TYR A 112 3.04 2.55 -3.21
C TYR A 112 3.90 2.18 -4.44
N TRP A 113 3.84 0.92 -4.88
CA TRP A 113 4.47 0.47 -6.12
C TRP A 113 3.92 1.19 -7.35
N MET A 114 2.58 1.25 -7.47
CA MET A 114 1.89 1.94 -8.56
C MET A 114 2.27 3.42 -8.61
N LEU A 115 2.37 4.11 -7.47
CA LEU A 115 2.78 5.52 -7.43
C LEU A 115 4.14 5.76 -8.09
N MET A 116 5.13 4.89 -7.86
CA MET A 116 6.43 4.98 -8.53
C MET A 116 6.33 4.76 -10.03
N ALA A 117 5.58 3.72 -10.44
CA ALA A 117 5.39 3.39 -11.85
C ALA A 117 4.62 4.48 -12.61
N PHE A 118 3.49 4.96 -12.07
CA PHE A 118 2.67 5.99 -12.70
C PHE A 118 3.38 7.34 -12.77
N GLN A 119 4.16 7.70 -11.73
CA GLN A 119 4.94 8.93 -11.77
C GLN A 119 5.97 8.89 -12.90
N SER A 120 6.71 7.79 -13.04
CA SER A 120 7.75 7.68 -14.07
C SER A 120 7.13 7.76 -15.48
N MET A 121 6.00 7.10 -15.70
CA MET A 121 5.25 7.17 -16.96
C MET A 121 4.71 8.58 -17.25
N LYS A 122 4.05 9.23 -16.29
CA LYS A 122 3.51 10.59 -16.49
C LYS A 122 4.61 11.61 -16.77
N LYS A 123 5.79 11.46 -16.15
CA LYS A 123 6.95 12.30 -16.43
C LYS A 123 7.42 12.14 -17.87
N GLN A 124 7.51 10.92 -18.39
CA GLN A 124 7.87 10.67 -19.79
C GLN A 124 6.86 11.28 -20.77
N LEU A 125 5.55 11.14 -20.49
CA LEU A 125 4.50 11.72 -21.33
C LEU A 125 4.56 13.26 -21.38
N LEU A 126 4.80 13.91 -20.24
CA LEU A 126 4.93 15.37 -20.18
C LEU A 126 6.19 15.87 -20.91
N LEU A 127 7.29 15.11 -20.87
CA LEU A 127 8.51 15.42 -21.62
C LEU A 127 8.30 15.26 -23.13
N ALA A 128 7.59 14.22 -23.56
CA ALA A 128 7.24 13.99 -24.96
C ALA A 128 6.36 15.12 -25.52
N SER A 129 5.32 15.54 -24.79
CA SER A 129 4.44 16.65 -25.20
C SER A 129 5.16 17.99 -25.34
N ARG A 130 6.27 18.23 -24.63
CA ARG A 130 7.06 19.47 -24.79
C ARG A 130 7.93 19.49 -26.04
N ARG A 131 8.20 18.33 -26.67
CA ARG A 131 8.99 18.25 -27.90
C ARG A 131 8.14 18.49 -29.15
N THR A 132 6.82 18.38 -29.01
CA THR A 132 5.84 18.53 -30.10
C THR A 132 5.19 19.92 -30.16
N ASP A 133 5.34 20.72 -29.09
CA ASP A 133 4.97 22.14 -29.03
C ASP A 133 6.19 23.00 -29.39
#